data_AF-A0A7C7GWY1-F1
#
_entry.id   AF-A0A7C7GWY1-F1
#
_cell.length_a   1.000
_cell.length_b   1.000
_cell.length_c   1.000
_cell.angle_alpha   90.00
_cell.angle_beta   90.00
_cell.angle_gamma   90.00
#
_symmetry.space_group_name_H-M   'P 1'
#
loop_
_entity.id
_entity.type
_entity.pdbx_description
1 polymer ?
#
loop_
_entity_poly.entity_id
_entity_poly.type
_entity_poly.pdbx_seq_one_letter_code
_entity_poly.pdbx_strand_id
1 'polypeptide(L)'
;METNALHIWPRGQFMLIALPNMDRSFTCTLFFPMEGPTSFATVRTEVEIFRFFEEQFPDAVPLILDLVQDFQTNPTGKLGSVYCSPWHVEDKAVLLGDAAHAVVPFFGQGMNASFQDCSVLNQLIKEYDNDWGKILSEFSRTHVQNGHAIADMALENYLEMRDHVNDPSYIKRRELELKMEHIFPDKFIPRYSMVSFHRIPYAEVYKRGEMQFEALDTILNVFDDLSEINEETVRKYIT
;
A
#
# COMPACT_ATOMS: atom_id res chain seq x y z
N MET A 1 17.70 9.44 13.41
CA MET A 1 17.01 8.82 12.26
C MET A 1 17.20 9.70 11.03
N GLU A 2 17.29 9.11 9.83
CA GLU A 2 17.35 9.86 8.55
C GLU A 2 16.04 10.62 8.33
N THR A 3 16.11 11.92 8.03
CA THR A 3 14.93 12.81 7.94
C THR A 3 14.22 12.78 6.59
N ASN A 4 14.84 12.20 5.56
CA ASN A 4 14.27 12.11 4.21
C ASN A 4 13.86 10.68 3.84
N ALA A 5 13.54 9.86 4.84
CA ALA A 5 13.16 8.46 4.66
C ALA A 5 11.89 8.13 5.44
N LEU A 6 11.12 7.18 4.90
CA LEU A 6 10.09 6.46 5.62
C LEU A 6 10.74 5.27 6.32
N HIS A 7 10.55 5.15 7.63
CA HIS A 7 11.17 4.09 8.45
C HIS A 7 10.15 3.01 8.79
N ILE A 8 10.55 1.74 8.70
CA ILE A 8 9.70 0.57 8.96
C ILE A 8 10.48 -0.44 9.80
N TRP A 9 9.84 -0.95 10.86
CA TRP A 9 10.31 -2.07 11.68
C TRP A 9 9.33 -3.25 11.56
N PRO A 10 9.60 -4.23 10.69
CA PRO A 10 8.72 -5.37 10.45
C PRO A 10 8.94 -6.48 11.49
N ARG A 11 7.87 -7.11 12.02
CA ARG A 11 7.96 -8.21 13.01
C ARG A 11 7.03 -9.39 12.72
N GLY A 12 6.72 -9.65 11.45
CA GLY A 12 5.61 -10.56 11.15
C GLY A 12 4.34 -9.92 11.68
N GLN A 13 3.59 -10.54 12.58
CA GLN A 13 2.23 -10.13 13.00
C GLN A 13 1.98 -8.64 13.39
N PHE A 14 3.02 -7.85 13.63
CA PHE A 14 2.94 -6.42 13.88
C PHE A 14 4.12 -5.67 13.28
N MET A 15 4.00 -4.36 13.14
CA MET A 15 5.07 -3.50 12.65
C MET A 15 4.95 -2.07 13.19
N LEU A 16 6.08 -1.39 13.28
CA LEU A 16 6.16 0.03 13.60
C LEU A 16 6.57 0.78 12.33
N ILE A 17 5.94 1.91 12.04
CA ILE A 17 6.40 2.84 11.00
C ILE A 17 6.62 4.23 11.59
N ALA A 18 7.53 5.01 11.00
CA ALA A 18 7.74 6.39 11.40
C ALA A 18 7.88 7.31 10.18
N LEU A 19 7.10 8.39 10.16
CA LEU A 19 7.14 9.43 9.12
C LEU A 19 7.73 10.72 9.70
N PRO A 20 8.62 11.41 8.95
CA PRO A 20 9.23 12.65 9.40
C PRO A 20 8.23 13.82 9.35
N ASN A 21 8.29 14.68 10.35
CA ASN A 21 7.60 15.96 10.41
C ASN A 21 8.55 17.11 10.00
N MET A 22 8.00 18.27 9.67
CA MET A 22 8.77 19.45 9.23
C MET A 22 9.74 19.98 10.30
N ASP A 23 9.42 19.79 11.58
CA ASP A 23 10.25 20.16 12.73
C ASP A 23 11.31 19.11 13.08
N ARG A 24 11.46 18.07 12.23
CA ARG A 24 12.36 16.92 12.40
C ARG A 24 11.99 15.98 13.55
N SER A 25 10.81 16.14 14.15
CA SER A 25 10.19 15.07 14.94
C SER A 25 9.68 13.96 14.00
N PHE A 26 9.31 12.82 14.56
CA PHE A 26 8.73 11.71 13.81
C PHE A 26 7.41 11.29 14.44
N THR A 27 6.41 11.06 13.61
CA THR A 27 5.16 10.44 14.04
C THR A 27 5.29 8.94 13.85
N CYS A 28 5.24 8.20 14.95
CA CYS A 28 5.30 6.74 14.93
C CYS A 28 3.90 6.12 14.93
N THR A 29 3.69 5.04 14.18
CA THR A 29 2.44 4.30 14.16
C THR A 29 2.72 2.82 14.33
N LEU A 30 2.18 2.24 15.40
CA LEU A 30 2.24 0.81 15.68
C LEU A 30 1.00 0.13 15.10
N PHE A 31 1.20 -0.80 14.17
CA PHE A 31 0.16 -1.70 13.71
C PHE A 31 0.26 -3.00 14.51
N PHE A 32 -0.71 -3.23 15.39
CA PHE A 32 -0.68 -4.32 16.36
C PHE A 32 -2.07 -4.96 16.47
N PRO A 33 -2.17 -6.29 16.64
CA PRO A 33 -3.47 -6.96 16.75
C PRO A 33 -4.30 -6.38 17.89
N MET A 34 -5.62 -6.30 17.70
CA MET A 34 -6.54 -5.90 18.78
C MET A 34 -6.59 -6.98 19.87
N GLU A 35 -6.69 -8.25 19.46
CA GLU A 35 -6.82 -9.42 20.34
C GLU A 35 -5.73 -10.46 20.02
N GLY A 36 -5.48 -11.39 20.96
CA GLY A 36 -4.48 -12.45 20.84
C GLY A 36 -3.49 -12.44 22.01
N PRO A 37 -2.48 -13.34 22.01
CA PRO A 37 -1.49 -13.42 23.09
C PRO A 37 -0.64 -12.15 23.22
N THR A 38 -0.25 -11.55 22.09
CA THR A 38 0.54 -10.31 22.01
C THR A 38 -0.28 -9.30 21.21
N SER A 39 -1.08 -8.50 21.92
CA SER A 39 -2.08 -7.60 21.31
C SER A 39 -2.36 -6.37 22.19
N PHE A 40 -3.08 -5.38 21.67
CA PHE A 40 -3.54 -4.23 22.47
C PHE A 40 -4.41 -4.64 23.67
N ALA A 41 -5.07 -5.81 23.60
CA ALA A 41 -5.85 -6.34 24.71
C ALA A 41 -4.99 -6.94 25.83
N THR A 42 -3.76 -7.40 25.56
CA THR A 42 -2.89 -8.07 26.53
C THR A 42 -1.70 -7.23 27.01
N VAL A 43 -1.22 -6.29 26.20
CA VAL A 43 -0.12 -5.38 26.55
C VAL A 43 -0.72 -4.07 27.07
N ARG A 44 -0.79 -3.87 28.39
CA ARG A 44 -1.49 -2.71 28.98
C ARG A 44 -0.74 -1.97 30.06
N THR A 45 0.01 -2.69 30.89
CA THR A 45 0.76 -2.09 31.99
C THR A 45 2.08 -1.50 31.50
N GLU A 46 2.62 -0.53 32.23
CA GLU A 46 3.93 0.06 31.96
C GLU A 46 5.02 -1.00 31.73
N VAL A 47 5.06 -2.02 32.60
CA VAL A 47 6.03 -3.12 32.52
C VAL A 47 5.84 -3.96 31.26
N GLU A 48 4.60 -4.27 30.88
CA GLU A 48 4.31 -5.04 29.67
C GLU A 48 4.64 -4.26 28.41
N ILE A 49 4.32 -2.95 28.37
CA ILE A 49 4.60 -2.07 27.24
C ILE A 49 6.11 -1.96 27.04
N PHE A 50 6.85 -1.61 28.09
CA PHE A 50 8.31 -1.52 28.00
C PHE A 50 8.94 -2.84 27.59
N ARG A 51 8.56 -3.96 28.22
CA ARG A 51 9.09 -5.27 27.87
C ARG A 51 8.81 -5.61 26.40
N PHE A 52 7.59 -5.38 25.92
CA PHE A 52 7.25 -5.61 24.51
C PHE A 52 8.12 -4.77 23.57
N PHE A 53 8.28 -3.48 23.85
CA PHE A 53 9.09 -2.60 23.01
C PHE A 53 10.59 -2.88 23.09
N GLU A 54 11.14 -3.26 24.24
CA GLU A 54 12.54 -3.67 24.36
C GLU A 54 12.82 -4.99 23.61
N GLU A 55 11.91 -5.97 23.71
CA GLU A 55 12.06 -7.25 23.03
C GLU A 55 11.88 -7.11 21.51
N GLN A 56 10.91 -6.31 21.07
CA GLN A 56 10.54 -6.22 19.66
C GLN A 56 11.20 -5.06 18.94
N PHE A 57 11.38 -3.90 19.56
CA PHE A 57 11.89 -2.67 18.92
C PHE A 57 13.01 -2.00 19.72
N PRO A 58 14.08 -2.73 20.13
CA PRO A 58 15.09 -2.24 21.07
C PRO A 58 15.77 -0.95 20.60
N ASP A 59 15.93 -0.78 19.28
CA ASP A 59 16.53 0.40 18.66
C ASP A 59 15.59 1.61 18.57
N ALA A 60 14.27 1.38 18.61
CA ALA A 60 13.27 2.44 18.64
C ALA A 60 13.02 2.97 20.06
N VAL A 61 13.12 2.13 21.10
CA VAL A 61 12.90 2.53 22.51
C VAL A 61 13.64 3.82 22.91
N PRO A 62 14.97 3.96 22.68
CA PRO A 62 15.67 5.18 23.10
C PRO A 62 15.29 6.44 22.30
N LEU A 63 14.51 6.29 21.22
CA LEU A 63 14.07 7.38 20.35
C LEU A 63 12.66 7.87 20.69
N ILE A 64 11.87 7.08 21.44
CA ILE A 64 10.50 7.40 21.81
C ILE A 64 10.50 7.97 23.24
N LEU A 65 10.23 9.26 23.37
CA LEU A 65 10.35 9.98 24.65
C LEU A 65 9.31 9.52 25.69
N ASP A 66 8.04 9.48 25.29
CA ASP A 66 6.90 9.27 26.20
C ASP A 66 6.16 7.95 25.90
N LEU A 67 6.91 6.89 25.58
CA LEU A 67 6.40 5.61 25.05
C LEU A 67 5.17 5.08 25.78
N VAL A 68 5.22 4.96 27.11
CA VAL A 68 4.14 4.36 27.91
C VAL A 68 2.93 5.27 27.96
N GLN A 69 3.16 6.57 28.15
CA GLN A 69 2.11 7.58 28.19
C GLN A 69 1.37 7.59 26.85
N ASP A 70 2.10 7.71 25.74
CA ASP A 70 1.54 7.72 24.39
C ASP A 70 0.76 6.44 24.09
N PHE A 71 1.29 5.27 24.45
CA PHE A 71 0.61 3.98 24.24
C PHE A 71 -0.71 3.89 25.01
N GLN A 72 -0.77 4.42 26.24
CA GLN A 72 -1.96 4.33 27.10
C GLN A 72 -3.00 5.42 26.83
N THR A 73 -2.58 6.61 26.39
CA THR A 73 -3.51 7.74 26.21
C THR A 73 -3.95 7.99 24.79
N ASN A 74 -3.16 7.59 23.78
CA ASN A 74 -3.58 7.74 22.40
C ASN A 74 -4.65 6.68 22.06
N PRO A 75 -5.80 7.08 21.47
CA PRO A 75 -6.86 6.13 21.15
C PRO A 75 -6.41 5.15 20.06
N THR A 76 -6.74 3.87 20.24
CA THR A 76 -6.47 2.84 19.23
C THR A 76 -7.41 2.98 18.04
N GLY A 77 -6.85 3.24 16.85
CA GLY A 77 -7.59 3.28 15.60
C GLY A 77 -8.02 1.89 15.12
N LYS A 78 -9.17 1.81 14.46
CA LYS A 78 -9.61 0.60 13.73
C LYS A 78 -9.37 0.78 12.25
N LEU A 79 -8.89 -0.28 11.60
CA LEU A 79 -8.60 -0.29 10.17
C LEU A 79 -9.57 -1.25 9.48
N GLY A 80 -9.95 -0.93 8.26
CA GLY A 80 -10.79 -1.77 7.42
C GLY A 80 -10.86 -1.22 6.00
N SER A 81 -11.16 -2.11 5.06
CA SER A 81 -11.44 -1.75 3.68
C SER A 81 -12.96 -1.80 3.42
N VAL A 82 -13.47 -0.83 2.67
CA VAL A 82 -14.88 -0.78 2.24
C VAL A 82 -14.96 -1.04 0.75
N TYR A 83 -15.79 -2.01 0.39
CA TYR A 83 -16.13 -2.33 -1.00
C TYR A 83 -17.61 -2.07 -1.21
N CYS A 84 -17.95 -1.12 -2.08
CA CYS A 84 -19.33 -0.88 -2.47
C CYS A 84 -19.44 -0.62 -3.97
N SER A 85 -20.65 -0.85 -4.50
CA SER A 85 -21.03 -0.59 -5.88
C SER A 85 -22.57 -0.58 -5.98
N PRO A 86 -23.18 0.32 -6.77
CA PRO A 86 -22.57 1.46 -7.44
C PRO A 86 -22.17 2.57 -6.45
N TRP A 87 -21.40 3.55 -6.91
CA TRP A 87 -21.04 4.74 -6.13
C TRP A 87 -22.01 5.91 -6.32
N HIS A 88 -23.16 5.70 -6.96
CA HIS A 88 -24.14 6.75 -7.18
C HIS A 88 -25.57 6.24 -7.05
N VAL A 89 -26.50 7.18 -6.88
CA VAL A 89 -27.94 6.95 -6.95
C VAL A 89 -28.54 7.97 -7.91
N GLU A 90 -29.04 7.46 -9.04
CA GLU A 90 -29.64 8.26 -10.11
C GLU A 90 -28.75 9.48 -10.49
N ASP A 91 -29.34 10.63 -10.77
CA ASP A 91 -28.65 11.90 -10.99
C ASP A 91 -28.55 12.73 -9.70
N LYS A 92 -28.67 12.10 -8.51
CA LYS A 92 -28.92 12.80 -7.24
C LYS A 92 -27.75 12.81 -6.27
N ALA A 93 -27.01 11.71 -6.18
CA ALA A 93 -25.95 11.55 -5.17
C ALA A 93 -24.81 10.68 -5.68
N VAL A 94 -23.60 10.98 -5.23
CA VAL A 94 -22.38 10.22 -5.51
C VAL A 94 -21.51 10.12 -4.26
N LEU A 95 -20.87 8.96 -4.08
CA LEU A 95 -19.86 8.71 -3.06
C LEU A 95 -18.47 8.95 -3.64
N LEU A 96 -17.59 9.59 -2.87
CA LEU A 96 -16.19 9.85 -3.23
C LEU A 96 -15.29 9.58 -2.02
N GLY A 97 -14.03 9.24 -2.29
CA GLY A 97 -13.02 8.96 -1.28
C GLY A 97 -13.42 7.85 -0.31
N ASP A 98 -13.05 7.98 0.96
CA ASP A 98 -13.31 6.97 2.00
C ASP A 98 -14.80 6.58 2.14
N ALA A 99 -15.73 7.45 1.77
CA ALA A 99 -17.16 7.12 1.77
C ALA A 99 -17.53 6.05 0.72
N ALA A 100 -16.76 5.97 -0.37
CA ALA A 100 -16.91 4.99 -1.44
C ALA A 100 -15.96 3.79 -1.28
N HIS A 101 -14.72 4.04 -0.85
CA HIS A 101 -13.63 3.07 -0.89
C HIS A 101 -12.60 3.28 0.22
N ALA A 102 -13.01 3.41 1.49
CA ALA A 102 -12.05 3.42 2.59
C ALA A 102 -11.05 2.24 2.44
N VAL A 103 -9.75 2.54 2.48
CA VAL A 103 -8.68 1.56 2.31
C VAL A 103 -7.80 1.51 3.54
N VAL A 104 -7.24 0.34 3.81
CA VAL A 104 -6.16 0.22 4.80
C VAL A 104 -4.94 1.06 4.39
N PRO A 105 -4.22 1.67 5.35
CA PRO A 105 -3.23 2.71 5.07
C PRO A 105 -1.88 2.17 4.56
N PHE A 106 -1.77 0.87 4.29
CA PHE A 106 -0.49 0.22 4.06
C PHE A 106 0.17 0.59 2.73
N PHE A 107 -0.58 1.15 1.77
CA PHE A 107 0.01 1.73 0.55
C PHE A 107 0.15 3.25 0.61
N GLY A 108 -0.41 3.93 1.63
CA GLY A 108 -0.43 5.40 1.70
C GLY A 108 -1.27 6.06 0.59
N GLN A 109 -2.27 5.37 0.03
CA GLN A 109 -2.98 5.82 -1.18
C GLN A 109 -4.41 6.33 -0.95
N GLY A 110 -5.00 6.22 0.25
CA GLY A 110 -6.40 6.63 0.48
C GLY A 110 -6.67 8.10 0.08
N MET A 111 -5.81 9.03 0.52
CA MET A 111 -5.88 10.44 0.11
C MET A 111 -5.68 10.63 -1.40
N ASN A 112 -4.67 9.97 -1.98
CA ASN A 112 -4.34 10.11 -3.40
C ASN A 112 -5.45 9.58 -4.31
N ALA A 113 -6.02 8.42 -3.98
CA ALA A 113 -7.19 7.85 -4.64
C ALA A 113 -8.41 8.79 -4.52
N SER A 114 -8.67 9.33 -3.33
CA SER A 114 -9.75 10.31 -3.12
C SER A 114 -9.58 11.57 -3.98
N PHE A 115 -8.36 12.07 -4.16
CA PHE A 115 -8.09 13.21 -5.06
C PHE A 115 -8.19 12.83 -6.54
N GLN A 116 -7.87 11.59 -6.89
CA GLN A 116 -8.08 11.07 -8.23
C GLN A 116 -9.58 11.03 -8.57
N ASP A 117 -10.45 10.63 -7.63
CA ASP A 117 -11.91 10.65 -7.82
C ASP A 117 -12.41 12.04 -8.24
N CYS A 118 -11.99 13.07 -7.50
CA CYS A 118 -12.35 14.46 -7.80
C CYS A 118 -11.91 14.87 -9.21
N SER A 119 -10.72 14.41 -9.63
CA SER A 119 -10.17 14.72 -10.94
C SER A 119 -10.93 14.03 -12.07
N VAL A 120 -11.26 12.74 -11.89
CA VAL A 120 -12.05 11.94 -12.86
C VAL A 120 -13.47 12.49 -12.95
N LEU A 121 -14.13 12.77 -11.83
CA LEU A 121 -15.47 13.34 -11.82
C LEU A 121 -15.50 14.70 -12.54
N ASN A 122 -14.53 15.58 -12.28
CA ASN A 122 -14.40 16.87 -12.96
C ASN A 122 -14.15 16.73 -14.47
N GLN A 123 -13.44 15.69 -14.91
CA GLN A 123 -13.28 15.39 -16.34
C GLN A 123 -14.63 15.00 -16.96
N LEU A 124 -15.38 14.11 -16.32
CA LEU A 124 -16.69 13.67 -16.81
C LEU A 124 -17.70 14.83 -16.85
N ILE A 125 -17.67 15.74 -15.87
CA ILE A 125 -18.51 16.96 -15.88
C ILE A 125 -18.29 17.78 -17.15
N LYS A 126 -17.03 17.93 -17.58
CA LYS A 126 -16.69 18.67 -18.80
C LYS A 126 -17.07 17.91 -20.08
N GLU A 127 -16.94 16.59 -20.07
CA GLU A 127 -17.22 15.74 -21.23
C GLU A 127 -18.72 15.65 -21.53
N TYR A 128 -19.56 15.54 -20.50
CA TYR A 128 -21.00 15.32 -20.62
C TYR A 128 -21.85 16.58 -20.40
N ASP A 129 -21.24 17.77 -20.39
CA ASP A 129 -21.90 19.08 -20.31
C ASP A 129 -23.01 19.17 -19.22
N ASN A 130 -22.69 18.71 -18.00
CA ASN A 130 -23.60 18.67 -16.85
C ASN A 130 -24.81 17.71 -16.96
N ASP A 131 -24.81 16.74 -17.88
CA ASP A 131 -25.76 15.60 -17.85
C ASP A 131 -25.43 14.68 -16.67
N TRP A 132 -25.90 15.05 -15.47
CA TRP A 132 -25.57 14.37 -14.21
C TRP A 132 -25.94 12.89 -14.21
N GLY A 133 -27.02 12.49 -14.89
CA GLY A 133 -27.38 11.10 -15.03
C GLY A 133 -26.30 10.29 -15.75
N LYS A 134 -25.74 10.82 -16.83
CA LYS A 134 -24.61 10.18 -17.53
C LYS A 134 -23.30 10.27 -16.74
N ILE A 135 -22.99 11.44 -16.16
CA ILE A 135 -21.76 11.68 -15.41
C ILE A 135 -21.62 10.68 -14.26
N LEU A 136 -22.65 10.56 -13.41
CA LEU A 136 -22.60 9.73 -12.22
C LEU A 136 -22.63 8.23 -12.55
N SER A 137 -23.41 7.85 -13.57
CA SER A 137 -23.46 6.49 -14.09
C SER A 137 -22.10 6.07 -14.66
N GLU A 138 -21.48 6.90 -15.48
CA GLU A 138 -20.17 6.62 -16.10
C GLU A 138 -19.04 6.61 -15.07
N PHE A 139 -19.06 7.54 -14.10
CA PHE A 139 -18.12 7.55 -12.99
C PHE A 139 -18.17 6.23 -12.21
N SER A 140 -19.36 5.80 -11.79
CA SER A 140 -19.50 4.53 -11.06
C SER A 140 -19.12 3.33 -11.92
N ARG A 141 -19.51 3.31 -13.20
CA ARG A 141 -19.23 2.20 -14.11
C ARG A 141 -17.74 1.99 -14.33
N THR A 142 -16.97 3.07 -14.42
CA THR A 142 -15.55 3.01 -14.81
C THR A 142 -14.59 3.08 -13.63
N HIS A 143 -14.98 3.72 -12.51
CA HIS A 143 -14.06 4.07 -11.43
C HIS A 143 -14.18 3.18 -10.19
N VAL A 144 -15.30 2.48 -9.99
CA VAL A 144 -15.48 1.52 -8.88
C VAL A 144 -14.35 0.48 -8.83
N GLN A 145 -14.00 -0.09 -9.99
CA GLN A 145 -12.91 -1.06 -10.11
C GLN A 145 -11.54 -0.50 -9.67
N ASN A 146 -11.31 0.81 -9.81
CA ASN A 146 -10.06 1.42 -9.35
C ASN A 146 -10.02 1.52 -7.84
N GLY A 147 -11.15 1.85 -7.19
CA GLY A 147 -11.28 1.84 -5.73
C GLY A 147 -11.09 0.45 -5.14
N HIS A 148 -11.67 -0.59 -5.77
CA HIS A 148 -11.46 -1.97 -5.34
C HIS A 148 -10.00 -2.41 -5.54
N ALA A 149 -9.41 -2.12 -6.70
CA ALA A 149 -8.02 -2.47 -7.00
C ALA A 149 -7.02 -1.85 -6.01
N ILE A 150 -7.19 -0.58 -5.63
CA ILE A 150 -6.29 0.03 -4.64
C ILE A 150 -6.51 -0.52 -3.23
N ALA A 151 -7.74 -0.89 -2.88
CA ALA A 151 -8.03 -1.55 -1.61
C ALA A 151 -7.34 -2.92 -1.51
N ASP A 152 -7.41 -3.71 -2.60
CA ASP A 152 -6.76 -5.02 -2.68
C ASP A 152 -5.23 -4.90 -2.65
N MET A 153 -4.65 -3.99 -3.46
CA MET A 153 -3.20 -3.74 -3.41
C MET A 153 -2.71 -3.25 -2.05
N ALA A 154 -3.52 -2.47 -1.32
CA ALA A 154 -3.17 -2.03 0.02
C ALA A 154 -3.17 -3.20 1.03
N LEU A 155 -4.08 -4.17 0.88
CA LEU A 155 -4.09 -5.39 1.69
C LEU A 155 -2.91 -6.31 1.33
N GLU A 156 -2.57 -6.44 0.05
CA GLU A 156 -1.38 -7.18 -0.40
C GLU A 156 -0.10 -6.56 0.18
N ASN A 157 0.05 -5.24 0.09
CA ASN A 157 1.23 -4.54 0.61
C ASN A 157 1.36 -4.65 2.14
N TYR A 158 0.26 -4.82 2.86
CA TYR A 158 0.32 -5.16 4.29
C TYR A 158 1.08 -6.47 4.50
N LEU A 159 0.73 -7.52 3.76
CA LEU A 159 1.40 -8.83 3.88
C LEU A 159 2.88 -8.72 3.48
N GLU A 160 3.18 -7.97 2.41
CA GLU A 160 4.57 -7.73 1.97
C GLU A 160 5.41 -7.03 3.04
N MET A 161 4.97 -5.86 3.53
CA MET A 161 5.67 -5.08 4.54
C MET A 161 5.84 -5.84 5.86
N ARG A 162 4.88 -6.71 6.15
CA ARG A 162 4.78 -7.42 7.42
C ARG A 162 5.65 -8.68 7.45
N ASP A 163 5.53 -9.52 6.43
CA ASP A 163 6.04 -10.90 6.44
C ASP A 163 7.23 -11.11 5.49
N HIS A 164 7.31 -10.38 4.38
CA HIS A 164 8.18 -10.76 3.25
C HIS A 164 9.44 -9.91 3.07
N VAL A 165 9.54 -8.73 3.68
CA VAL A 165 10.73 -7.87 3.52
C VAL A 165 12.05 -8.52 3.97
N ASN A 166 11.99 -9.55 4.81
CA ASN A 166 13.15 -10.33 5.25
C ASN A 166 13.25 -11.72 4.58
N ASP A 167 12.34 -12.05 3.67
CA ASP A 167 12.30 -13.35 2.97
C ASP A 167 13.31 -13.35 1.80
N PRO A 168 14.26 -14.29 1.73
CA PRO A 168 15.22 -14.39 0.63
C PRO A 168 14.57 -14.51 -0.75
N SER A 169 13.41 -15.18 -0.84
CA SER A 169 12.67 -15.34 -2.10
C SER A 169 12.09 -14.01 -2.59
N TYR A 170 11.56 -13.21 -1.65
CA TYR A 170 11.07 -11.86 -1.93
C TYR A 170 12.20 -10.91 -2.34
N ILE A 171 13.34 -10.95 -1.64
CA ILE A 171 14.53 -10.15 -1.98
C ILE A 171 14.98 -10.47 -3.42
N LYS A 172 15.10 -11.76 -3.75
CA LYS A 172 15.49 -12.21 -5.10
C LYS A 172 14.49 -11.74 -6.17
N ARG A 173 13.19 -11.84 -5.89
CA ARG A 173 12.14 -11.32 -6.80
C ARG A 173 12.26 -9.81 -6.97
N ARG A 174 12.51 -9.06 -5.89
CA ARG A 174 12.66 -7.61 -5.94
C ARG A 174 13.90 -7.17 -6.74
N GLU A 175 15.01 -7.89 -6.60
CA GLU A 175 16.20 -7.67 -7.42
C GLU A 175 15.91 -7.94 -8.90
N LEU A 176 15.15 -9.00 -9.20
CA LEU A 176 14.71 -9.27 -10.56
C LEU A 176 13.78 -8.17 -11.09
N GLU A 177 12.81 -7.67 -10.31
CA GLU A 177 11.94 -6.56 -10.72
C GLU A 177 12.75 -5.33 -11.16
N LEU A 178 13.72 -4.92 -10.34
CA LEU A 178 14.59 -3.78 -10.66
C LEU A 178 15.44 -4.03 -11.90
N LYS A 179 15.92 -5.27 -12.07
CA LYS A 179 16.65 -5.67 -13.26
C LYS A 179 15.77 -5.64 -14.51
N MET A 180 14.52 -6.10 -14.41
CA MET A 180 13.56 -6.10 -15.52
C MET A 180 13.15 -4.68 -15.91
N GLU A 181 12.98 -3.78 -14.95
CA GLU A 181 12.77 -2.35 -15.20
C GLU A 181 13.96 -1.73 -15.96
N HIS A 182 15.19 -2.11 -15.62
CA HIS A 182 16.38 -1.62 -16.32
C HIS A 182 16.48 -2.16 -17.76
N ILE A 183 16.13 -3.43 -17.99
CA ILE A 183 16.19 -4.07 -19.30
C ILE A 183 15.05 -3.59 -20.21
N PHE A 184 13.83 -3.41 -19.66
CA PHE A 184 12.64 -3.03 -20.42
C PHE A 184 11.91 -1.83 -19.79
N PRO A 185 12.52 -0.63 -19.73
CA PRO A 185 11.95 0.52 -19.02
C PRO A 185 10.58 0.96 -19.54
N ASP A 186 10.30 0.73 -20.83
CA ASP A 186 9.01 1.09 -21.45
C ASP A 186 7.92 0.02 -21.30
N LYS A 187 8.27 -1.19 -20.84
CA LYS A 187 7.36 -2.34 -20.77
C LYS A 187 7.17 -2.91 -19.38
N PHE A 188 8.19 -2.84 -18.54
CA PHE A 188 8.17 -3.37 -17.19
C PHE A 188 8.36 -2.23 -16.19
N ILE A 189 7.29 -1.87 -15.50
CA ILE A 189 7.31 -0.83 -14.47
C ILE A 189 6.89 -1.52 -13.17
N PRO A 190 7.70 -1.53 -12.10
CA PRO A 190 7.33 -2.17 -10.85
C PRO A 190 5.98 -1.65 -10.32
N ARG A 191 5.18 -2.54 -9.72
CA ARG A 191 3.82 -2.21 -9.23
C ARG A 191 3.82 -0.97 -8.34
N TYR A 192 4.76 -0.90 -7.39
CA TYR A 192 4.96 0.26 -6.51
C TYR A 192 5.18 1.57 -7.28
N SER A 193 5.94 1.53 -8.38
CA SER A 193 6.23 2.69 -9.23
C SER A 193 5.00 3.13 -10.02
N MET A 194 4.24 2.16 -10.56
CA MET A 194 2.98 2.44 -11.25
C MET A 194 1.95 3.10 -10.31
N VAL A 195 1.85 2.66 -9.06
CA VAL A 195 0.94 3.25 -8.06
C VAL A 195 1.41 4.62 -7.58
N SER A 196 2.70 4.77 -7.26
CA SER A 196 3.19 5.94 -6.51
C SER A 196 3.63 7.11 -7.40
N PHE A 197 4.07 6.83 -8.62
CA PHE A 197 4.73 7.83 -9.48
C PHE A 197 4.05 8.02 -10.84
N HIS A 198 2.99 7.27 -11.13
CA HIS A 198 2.23 7.38 -12.37
C HIS A 198 0.75 7.67 -12.08
N ARG A 199 -0.01 7.96 -13.14
CA ARG A 199 -1.47 8.17 -13.11
C ARG A 199 -2.22 7.06 -13.85
N ILE A 200 -1.62 5.87 -13.92
CA ILE A 200 -2.25 4.71 -14.54
C ILE A 200 -3.47 4.32 -13.66
N PRO A 201 -4.64 4.02 -14.24
CA PRO A 201 -5.80 3.58 -13.46
C PRO A 201 -5.45 2.37 -12.59
N TYR A 202 -5.84 2.37 -11.31
CA TYR A 202 -5.45 1.30 -10.38
C TYR A 202 -5.87 -0.09 -10.84
N ALA A 203 -7.01 -0.24 -11.51
CA ALA A 203 -7.43 -1.53 -12.07
C ALA A 203 -6.48 -2.05 -13.16
N GLU A 204 -5.92 -1.15 -13.98
CA GLU A 204 -4.89 -1.51 -14.97
C GLU A 204 -3.55 -1.81 -14.29
N VAL A 205 -3.19 -1.06 -13.24
CA VAL A 205 -2.00 -1.34 -12.43
C VAL A 205 -2.09 -2.73 -11.79
N TYR A 206 -3.26 -3.09 -11.26
CA TYR A 206 -3.51 -4.41 -10.67
C TYR A 206 -3.27 -5.51 -11.69
N LYS A 207 -3.94 -5.42 -12.85
CA LYS A 207 -3.81 -6.40 -13.93
C LYS A 207 -2.37 -6.54 -14.43
N ARG A 208 -1.69 -5.42 -14.67
CA ARG A 208 -0.28 -5.42 -15.08
C ARG A 208 0.62 -6.00 -14.01
N GLY A 209 0.36 -5.70 -12.74
CA GLY A 209 1.06 -6.24 -11.60
C GLY A 209 1.00 -7.76 -11.54
N GLU A 210 -0.16 -8.35 -11.80
CA GLU A 210 -0.34 -9.81 -11.85
C GLU A 210 0.42 -10.44 -13.02
N MET A 211 0.31 -9.86 -14.22
CA MET A 211 1.06 -10.35 -15.39
C MET A 211 2.57 -10.27 -15.18
N GLN A 212 3.05 -9.17 -14.58
CA GLN A 212 4.47 -9.02 -14.24
C GLN A 212 4.89 -10.04 -13.20
N PHE A 213 4.08 -10.28 -12.18
CA PHE A 213 4.36 -11.27 -11.14
C PHE A 213 4.51 -12.69 -11.73
N GLU A 214 3.58 -13.11 -12.58
CA GLU A 214 3.65 -14.41 -13.27
C GLU A 214 4.90 -14.54 -14.16
N ALA A 215 5.26 -13.46 -14.87
CA ALA A 215 6.46 -13.43 -15.68
C ALA A 215 7.73 -13.58 -14.84
N LEU A 216 7.83 -12.85 -13.72
CA LEU A 216 8.97 -12.95 -12.79
C LEU A 216 9.07 -14.36 -12.20
N ASP A 217 7.96 -14.96 -11.79
CA ASP A 217 7.95 -16.30 -11.22
C ASP A 217 8.42 -17.34 -12.24
N THR A 218 7.94 -17.23 -13.49
CA THR A 218 8.39 -18.07 -14.60
C THR A 218 9.90 -17.93 -14.84
N ILE A 219 10.44 -16.71 -14.79
CA ILE A 219 11.86 -16.46 -14.96
C ILE A 219 12.66 -17.07 -13.79
N LEU A 220 12.22 -16.89 -12.55
CA LEU A 220 12.90 -17.43 -11.35
C LEU A 220 12.86 -18.97 -11.30
N ASN A 221 11.88 -19.60 -11.91
CA ASN A 221 11.82 -21.07 -12.06
C ASN A 221 12.78 -21.62 -13.12
N VAL A 222 13.28 -20.77 -14.01
CA VAL A 222 14.21 -21.15 -15.09
C VAL A 222 15.65 -20.74 -14.77
N PHE A 223 15.83 -19.59 -14.13
CA PHE A 223 17.13 -19.00 -13.83
C PHE A 223 17.33 -18.88 -12.32
N ASP A 224 18.24 -19.71 -11.79
CA ASP A 224 18.63 -19.62 -10.38
C ASP A 224 19.58 -18.45 -10.11
N ASP A 225 20.47 -18.13 -11.05
CA ASP A 225 21.36 -16.97 -10.95
C ASP A 225 20.81 -15.79 -11.75
N LEU A 226 20.51 -14.69 -11.06
CA LEU A 226 20.04 -13.45 -11.69
C LEU A 226 21.07 -12.88 -12.67
N SER A 227 22.37 -13.19 -12.54
CA SER A 227 23.42 -12.71 -13.43
C SER A 227 23.23 -13.21 -14.88
N GLU A 228 22.61 -14.37 -15.07
CA GLU A 228 22.34 -14.99 -16.37
C GLU A 228 21.22 -14.27 -17.15
N ILE A 229 20.40 -13.48 -16.46
CA ILE A 229 19.26 -12.79 -17.04
C ILE A 229 19.71 -11.53 -17.79
N ASN A 230 19.35 -11.44 -19.07
CA ASN A 230 19.57 -10.29 -19.95
C ASN A 230 18.43 -10.18 -20.99
N GLU A 231 18.39 -9.09 -21.76
CA GLU A 231 17.32 -8.84 -22.72
C GLU A 231 17.00 -10.04 -23.63
N GLU A 232 18.01 -10.73 -24.16
CA GLU A 232 17.84 -11.86 -25.07
C GLU A 232 17.18 -13.05 -24.38
N THR A 233 17.64 -13.38 -23.16
CA THR A 233 17.15 -14.54 -22.40
C THR A 233 15.68 -14.40 -21.97
N VAL A 234 15.22 -13.17 -21.72
CA VAL A 234 13.90 -12.92 -21.15
C VAL A 234 12.91 -12.19 -22.06
N ARG A 235 13.30 -11.81 -23.28
CA ARG A 235 12.41 -11.16 -24.26
C ARG A 235 11.10 -11.94 -24.48
N LYS A 236 11.16 -13.27 -24.45
CA LYS A 236 10.00 -14.17 -24.64
C LYS A 236 8.99 -14.16 -23.49
N TYR A 237 9.34 -13.61 -22.32
CA TYR A 237 8.47 -13.51 -21.16
C TYR A 237 7.81 -12.12 -21.02
N ILE A 238 8.18 -11.15 -21.88
CA ILE A 238 7.76 -9.73 -21.82
C ILE A 238 7.01 -9.31 -23.12
N THR A 239 6.43 -10.27 -23.84
CA THR A 239 5.59 -10.00 -25.04
C THR A 239 4.22 -9.48 -24.69
#